data_AF-A0A0W7X9Q3-F1
#
_entry.id   AF-A0A0W7X9Q3-F1
#
_cell.length_a   1.000
_cell.length_b   1.000
_cell.length_c   1.000
_cell.angle_alpha   90.00
_cell.angle_beta   90.00
_cell.angle_gamma   90.00
#
_symmetry.space_group_name_H-M   'P 1'
#
loop_
_entity.id
_entity.type
_entity.pdbx_description
1 polymer ?
#
loop_
_entity_poly.entity_id
_entity_poly.type
_entity_poly.pdbx_seq_one_letter_code
_entity_poly.pdbx_strand_id
1 'polypeptide(L)'
;MPRPWWCEYTIAEAVDPVRAREWLYAGYAAPSPRLAIRWLVERARHLADHIDPPADGGWAPAPALRVRRAPDRGHDPANALRTWTADEAEHDQALAAMRDGRLYRFTVADSDQRYSLSVRPIPRTSGRALPPPLPPAPGP
;
A
#
# COMPACT_ATOMS: atom_id res chain seq x y z
N MET A 1 25.34 -3.88 3.79
CA MET A 1 24.25 -2.88 3.92
C MET A 1 22.92 -3.55 3.65
N PRO A 2 21.87 -3.32 4.48
CA PRO A 2 20.55 -3.94 4.28
C PRO A 2 19.92 -3.53 2.94
N ARG A 3 19.11 -4.40 2.35
CA ARG A 3 18.37 -4.11 1.12
C ARG A 3 17.26 -3.09 1.41
N PRO A 4 17.08 -2.04 0.58
CA PRO A 4 15.97 -1.12 0.73
C PRO A 4 14.65 -1.80 0.31
N TRP A 5 13.56 -1.31 0.87
CA TRP A 5 12.21 -1.84 0.70
C TRP A 5 11.35 -0.85 -0.06
N TRP A 6 10.64 -1.30 -1.08
CA TRP A 6 9.64 -0.49 -1.75
C TRP A 6 8.30 -0.74 -1.08
N CYS A 7 7.73 0.32 -0.53
CA CYS A 7 6.39 0.35 0.04
C CYS A 7 5.47 1.04 -0.94
N GLU A 8 4.25 0.54 -1.08
CA GLU A 8 3.25 1.13 -1.97
C GLU A 8 1.85 0.98 -1.40
N TYR A 9 1.00 1.91 -1.82
CA TYR A 9 -0.43 1.90 -1.59
C TYR A 9 -1.14 1.96 -2.95
N THR A 10 -1.97 0.95 -3.22
CA THR A 10 -2.75 0.85 -4.45
C THR A 10 -4.25 0.71 -4.16
N ILE A 11 -5.06 1.21 -5.10
CA ILE A 11 -6.50 0.92 -5.17
C ILE A 11 -6.73 0.19 -6.49
N ALA A 12 -7.53 -0.86 -6.46
CA ALA A 12 -7.99 -1.56 -7.64
C ALA A 12 -9.51 -1.73 -7.63
N GLU A 13 -10.11 -1.92 -8.80
CA GLU A 13 -11.52 -2.35 -8.90
C GLU A 13 -11.70 -3.76 -8.29
N ALA A 14 -12.78 -3.98 -7.54
CA ALA A 14 -13.05 -5.26 -6.86
C ALA A 14 -13.70 -6.32 -7.78
N VAL A 15 -14.34 -5.91 -8.87
CA VAL A 15 -15.30 -6.72 -9.65
C VAL A 15 -14.63 -7.80 -10.51
N ASP A 16 -13.43 -7.58 -11.04
CA ASP A 16 -12.66 -8.58 -11.81
C ASP A 16 -11.15 -8.44 -11.52
N PRO A 17 -10.52 -9.35 -10.74
CA PRO A 17 -9.10 -9.22 -10.40
C PRO A 17 -8.13 -9.37 -11.58
N VAL A 18 -8.57 -9.90 -12.73
CA VAL A 18 -7.73 -10.08 -13.92
C VAL A 18 -7.75 -8.84 -14.81
N ARG A 19 -8.86 -8.11 -14.83
CA ARG A 19 -9.04 -6.88 -15.62
C ARG A 19 -9.11 -5.61 -14.80
N ALA A 20 -9.08 -5.72 -13.48
CA ALA A 20 -9.16 -4.60 -12.56
C ALA A 20 -8.08 -3.59 -12.91
N ARG A 21 -8.51 -2.36 -13.13
CA ARG A 21 -7.61 -1.23 -13.15
C ARG A 21 -7.04 -1.07 -11.75
N GLU A 22 -5.73 -0.94 -11.67
CA GLU A 22 -5.00 -0.67 -10.44
C GLU A 22 -4.30 0.68 -10.55
N TRP A 23 -4.46 1.50 -9.54
CA TRP A 23 -3.87 2.82 -9.42
C TRP A 23 -2.89 2.84 -8.26
N LEU A 24 -1.67 3.30 -8.52
CA LEU A 24 -0.66 3.58 -7.49
C LEU A 24 -0.91 4.97 -6.90
N TYR A 25 -1.27 5.03 -5.63
CA TYR A 25 -1.57 6.29 -4.93
C TYR A 25 -0.38 6.85 -4.16
N ALA A 26 0.48 5.98 -3.61
CA ALA A 26 1.68 6.40 -2.91
C ALA A 26 2.77 5.34 -2.98
N GLY A 27 4.02 5.79 -2.97
CA GLY A 27 5.21 4.94 -2.93
C GLY A 27 6.28 5.50 -1.99
N TYR A 28 7.04 4.62 -1.34
CA TYR A 28 8.12 5.00 -0.44
C TYR A 28 9.25 3.96 -0.41
N ALA A 29 10.48 4.41 -0.64
CA ALA A 29 11.67 3.58 -0.50
C ALA A 29 12.16 3.63 0.97
N ALA A 30 11.78 2.63 1.76
CA ALA A 30 12.18 2.53 3.16
C ALA A 30 13.59 1.93 3.30
N PRO A 31 14.48 2.54 4.10
CA PRO A 31 15.84 2.03 4.29
C PRO A 31 15.89 0.86 5.29
N SER A 32 14.79 0.54 5.99
CA SER A 32 14.69 -0.58 6.91
C SER A 32 13.26 -1.15 7.00
N PRO A 33 13.08 -2.42 7.40
CA PRO A 33 11.74 -3.01 7.59
C PRO A 33 10.86 -2.24 8.59
N ARG A 34 11.45 -1.74 9.68
CA ARG A 34 10.69 -0.95 10.68
C ARG A 34 10.15 0.35 10.11
N LEU A 35 10.94 1.02 9.26
CA LEU A 35 10.49 2.23 8.58
C LEU A 35 9.45 1.93 7.50
N ALA A 36 9.49 0.74 6.88
CA ALA A 36 8.44 0.29 5.98
C ALA A 36 7.11 0.11 6.72
N ILE A 37 7.08 -0.62 7.84
CA ILE A 37 5.87 -0.76 8.68
C ILE A 37 5.36 0.60 9.15
N ARG A 38 6.25 1.46 9.66
CA ARG A 38 5.84 2.80 10.11
C ARG A 38 5.18 3.59 8.98
N TRP A 39 5.71 3.49 7.76
CA TRP A 39 5.10 4.13 6.61
C TRP A 39 3.74 3.50 6.26
N LEU A 40 3.62 2.17 6.25
CA LEU A 40 2.33 1.50 6.00
C LEU A 40 1.27 1.91 7.05
N VAL A 41 1.62 1.97 8.33
CA VAL A 41 0.72 2.40 9.42
C VAL A 41 0.21 3.81 9.20
N GLU A 42 1.11 4.75 8.88
CA GLU A 42 0.73 6.12 8.56
C GLU A 42 -0.22 6.17 7.36
N ARG A 43 0.08 5.40 6.29
CA ARG A 43 -0.76 5.37 5.09
C ARG A 43 -2.11 4.70 5.34
N ALA A 44 -2.17 3.66 6.17
CA ALA A 44 -3.42 3.00 6.54
C ALA A 44 -4.36 3.95 7.30
N ARG A 45 -3.83 4.74 8.25
CA ARG A 45 -4.61 5.77 8.97
C ARG A 45 -5.14 6.83 8.02
N HIS A 46 -4.26 7.42 7.21
CA HIS A 46 -4.64 8.43 6.23
C HIS A 46 -5.69 7.90 5.24
N LEU A 47 -5.59 6.63 4.85
CA LEU A 47 -6.58 6.01 3.98
C LEU A 47 -7.92 5.77 4.69
N ALA A 48 -7.91 5.26 5.91
CA ALA A 48 -9.13 5.06 6.67
C ALA A 48 -9.91 6.37 6.85
N ASP A 49 -9.21 7.46 7.16
CA ASP A 49 -9.81 8.80 7.30
C ASP A 49 -10.29 9.36 5.96
N HIS A 50 -9.68 8.97 4.84
CA HIS A 50 -10.15 9.35 3.52
C HIS A 50 -11.44 8.61 3.12
N ILE A 51 -11.55 7.32 3.48
CA ILE A 51 -12.71 6.48 3.18
C ILE A 51 -13.89 6.83 4.10
N ASP A 52 -13.63 6.98 5.39
CA ASP A 52 -14.62 7.23 6.42
C ASP A 52 -14.18 8.45 7.25
N PRO A 53 -14.35 9.66 6.71
CA PRO A 53 -13.91 10.88 7.38
C PRO A 53 -14.70 11.11 8.67
N PRO A 54 -14.05 11.64 9.71
CA PRO A 54 -14.71 11.84 11.00
C PRO A 54 -15.87 12.84 10.87
N ALA A 55 -16.99 12.54 11.53
CA ALA A 55 -18.22 13.33 11.41
C ALA A 55 -18.08 14.77 11.92
N ASP A 56 -17.10 15.03 12.79
CA ASP A 56 -16.76 16.34 13.33
C ASP A 56 -15.64 17.06 12.55
N GLY A 57 -15.10 16.43 11.49
CA GLY A 57 -13.95 16.93 10.73
C GLY A 57 -14.20 18.17 9.86
N GLY A 58 -15.39 18.79 9.95
CA GLY A 58 -15.72 20.04 9.24
C GLY A 58 -15.76 19.94 7.71
N TRP A 59 -15.58 18.75 7.13
CA TRP A 59 -15.65 18.49 5.69
C TRP A 59 -17.07 18.66 5.14
N ALA A 60 -18.07 18.57 6.02
CA ALA A 60 -19.46 18.87 5.73
C ALA A 60 -20.05 19.79 6.82
N PRO A 61 -20.95 20.72 6.46
CA PRO A 61 -21.67 21.51 7.45
C PRO A 61 -22.55 20.58 8.30
N ALA A 62 -22.58 20.81 9.61
CA ALA A 62 -23.31 19.99 10.60
C ALA A 62 -24.75 19.57 10.18
N PRO A 63 -25.61 20.43 9.63
CA PRO A 63 -26.97 20.02 9.22
C PRO A 63 -27.02 19.12 7.99
N ALA A 64 -25.93 19.00 7.22
CA ALA A 64 -25.86 18.14 6.03
C ALA A 64 -25.57 16.66 6.38
N LEU A 65 -24.99 16.39 7.55
CA LEU A 65 -24.70 15.03 7.98
C LEU A 65 -25.93 14.39 8.63
N ARG A 66 -26.37 13.26 8.08
CA ARG A 66 -27.43 12.43 8.66
C ARG A 66 -26.91 11.02 8.85
N VAL A 67 -26.81 10.59 10.11
CA VAL A 67 -26.41 9.22 10.44
C VAL A 67 -27.56 8.29 10.06
N ARG A 68 -27.34 7.43 9.06
CA ARG A 68 -28.26 6.36 8.66
C ARG A 68 -27.61 5.01 8.96
N ARG A 69 -28.37 4.11 9.60
CA ARG A 69 -27.96 2.70 9.69
C ARG A 69 -28.01 2.10 8.29
N ALA A 70 -26.86 1.78 7.71
CA ALA A 70 -26.81 1.09 6.44
C ALA A 70 -27.33 -0.35 6.65
N PRO A 71 -28.26 -0.83 5.80
CA PRO A 71 -28.94 -2.11 6.00
C PRO A 71 -28.02 -3.32 5.82
N ASP A 72 -26.94 -3.15 5.06
CA ASP A 72 -25.83 -4.09 4.93
C ASP A 72 -24.59 -3.23 4.63
N ARG A 73 -23.79 -2.93 5.65
CA ARG A 73 -22.43 -2.48 5.37
C ARG A 73 -21.73 -3.76 4.99
N GLY A 74 -21.36 -3.90 3.72
CA GLY A 74 -20.40 -4.93 3.33
C GLY A 74 -19.12 -4.84 4.17
N HIS A 75 -18.05 -5.46 3.72
CA HIS A 75 -16.79 -5.34 4.43
C HIS A 75 -16.41 -3.85 4.58
N ASP A 76 -16.12 -3.40 5.82
CA ASP A 76 -15.82 -1.99 6.16
C ASP A 76 -14.31 -1.77 6.05
N PRO A 77 -13.80 -1.26 4.91
CA PRO A 77 -12.37 -1.10 4.70
C PRO A 77 -11.74 -0.11 5.66
N ALA A 78 -12.46 0.96 6.05
CA ALA A 78 -11.92 1.96 6.97
C ALA A 78 -11.72 1.37 8.36
N ASN A 79 -12.68 0.60 8.88
CA ASN A 79 -12.53 -0.08 10.16
C ASN A 79 -11.43 -1.15 10.12
N ALA A 80 -11.32 -1.92 9.04
CA ALA A 80 -10.27 -2.92 8.87
C ALA A 80 -8.87 -2.27 8.86
N LEU A 81 -8.71 -1.14 8.14
CA LEU A 81 -7.46 -0.37 8.13
C LEU A 81 -7.11 0.16 9.53
N ARG A 82 -8.08 0.72 10.26
CA ARG A 82 -7.87 1.19 11.65
C ARG A 82 -7.46 0.03 12.56
N THR A 83 -8.13 -1.11 12.45
CA THR A 83 -7.81 -2.32 13.21
C THR A 83 -6.38 -2.78 12.93
N TRP A 84 -5.99 -2.86 11.65
CA TRP A 84 -4.64 -3.23 11.24
C TRP A 84 -3.57 -2.30 11.85
N THR A 85 -3.83 -0.99 11.92
CA THR A 85 -2.86 -0.04 12.51
C THR A 85 -2.56 -0.26 13.99
N ALA A 86 -3.41 -1.00 14.70
CA ALA A 86 -3.24 -1.38 16.10
C ALA A 86 -2.88 -2.87 16.27
N ASP A 87 -2.79 -3.64 15.19
CA ASP A 87 -2.52 -5.08 15.24
C ASP A 87 -1.01 -5.35 15.30
N GLU A 88 -0.47 -5.42 16.51
CA GLU A 88 0.96 -5.70 16.74
C GLU A 88 1.38 -7.09 16.20
N ALA A 89 0.51 -8.09 16.28
CA ALA A 89 0.82 -9.44 15.82
C ALA A 89 0.95 -9.50 14.28
N GLU A 90 0.10 -8.76 13.57
CA GLU A 90 0.18 -8.63 12.12
C GLU A 90 1.44 -7.83 11.69
N HIS A 91 1.80 -6.77 12.43
CA HIS A 91 3.05 -6.04 12.20
C HIS A 91 4.29 -6.92 12.42
N ASP A 92 4.29 -7.76 13.45
CA ASP A 92 5.37 -8.71 13.71
C ASP A 92 5.50 -9.76 12.61
N GLN A 93 4.37 -10.28 12.10
CA GLN A 93 4.34 -11.16 10.93
C GLN A 93 4.92 -10.47 9.69
N ALA A 94 4.56 -9.21 9.45
CA ALA A 94 5.07 -8.42 8.35
C ALA A 94 6.60 -8.18 8.47
N LEU A 95 7.09 -7.89 9.68
CA LEU A 95 8.52 -7.77 9.98
C LEU A 95 9.26 -9.09 9.76
N ALA A 96 8.68 -10.22 10.17
CA ALA A 96 9.25 -11.54 9.93
C ALA A 96 9.34 -11.84 8.42
N ALA A 97 8.29 -11.58 7.64
CA ALA A 97 8.29 -11.75 6.20
C ALA A 97 9.41 -10.93 5.52
N MET A 98 9.59 -9.67 5.91
CA MET A 98 10.66 -8.84 5.39
C MET A 98 12.05 -9.33 5.81
N ARG A 99 12.23 -9.81 7.05
CA ARG A 99 13.52 -10.38 7.48
C ARG A 99 13.92 -11.59 6.64
N ASP A 100 12.93 -12.37 6.19
CA ASP A 100 13.13 -13.52 5.31
C ASP A 100 13.24 -13.14 3.82
N GLY A 101 13.23 -11.83 3.50
CA GLY A 101 13.31 -11.34 2.12
C GLY A 101 12.02 -11.54 1.31
N ARG A 102 10.90 -11.86 1.96
CA ARG A 102 9.59 -12.02 1.32
C ARG A 102 8.86 -10.68 1.21
N LEU A 103 7.91 -10.61 0.27
CA LEU A 103 6.96 -9.52 0.22
C LEU A 103 5.94 -9.65 1.36
N TYR A 104 5.39 -8.52 1.79
CA TYR A 104 4.22 -8.44 2.64
C TYR A 104 3.13 -7.66 1.91
N ARG A 105 1.87 -8.06 2.06
CA ARG A 105 0.72 -7.33 1.53
C ARG A 105 -0.47 -7.51 2.45
N PHE A 106 -1.03 -6.38 2.89
CA PHE A 106 -2.34 -6.30 3.50
C PHE A 106 -3.33 -5.81 2.44
N THR A 107 -4.48 -6.47 2.34
CA THR A 107 -5.50 -6.13 1.35
C THR A 107 -6.87 -6.16 2.02
N VAL A 108 -7.64 -5.11 1.78
CA VAL A 108 -9.04 -5.01 2.16
C VAL A 108 -9.87 -4.56 0.97
N ALA A 109 -11.12 -4.98 0.88
CA ALA A 109 -12.02 -4.58 -0.19
C ALA A 109 -13.40 -4.22 0.35
N ASP A 110 -14.11 -3.37 -0.37
CA ASP A 110 -15.56 -3.20 -0.29
C ASP A 110 -16.22 -3.83 -1.54
N SER A 111 -17.46 -3.45 -1.87
CA SER A 111 -18.18 -3.98 -3.03
C SER A 111 -17.54 -3.61 -4.37
N ASP A 112 -16.86 -2.47 -4.45
CA ASP A 112 -16.43 -1.87 -5.72
C ASP A 112 -14.90 -1.68 -5.79
N GLN A 113 -14.23 -1.53 -4.66
CA GLN A 113 -12.82 -1.20 -4.56
C GLN A 113 -12.05 -2.16 -3.66
N ARG A 114 -10.78 -2.35 -3.99
CA ARG A 114 -9.78 -3.09 -3.21
C ARG A 114 -8.63 -2.16 -2.90
N TYR A 115 -8.32 -2.01 -1.62
CA TYR A 115 -7.21 -1.25 -1.10
C TYR A 115 -6.08 -2.20 -0.72
N SER A 116 -4.86 -1.95 -1.20
CA SER A 116 -3.69 -2.78 -0.87
C SER A 116 -2.53 -1.93 -0.37
N LEU A 117 -1.95 -2.36 0.75
CA LEU A 117 -0.72 -1.85 1.32
C LEU A 117 0.33 -2.95 1.16
N SER A 118 1.40 -2.68 0.41
CA SER A 118 2.39 -3.70 0.10
C SER A 118 3.81 -3.22 0.37
N VAL A 119 4.68 -4.17 0.72
CA VAL A 119 6.12 -3.97 0.88
C VAL A 119 6.84 -5.09 0.18
N ARG A 120 7.77 -4.73 -0.72
CA ARG A 120 8.60 -5.68 -1.46
C ARG A 120 10.07 -5.28 -1.41
N PRO A 121 11.00 -6.26 -1.42
CA PRO A 121 12.42 -5.95 -1.46
C PRO A 121 12.76 -5.29 -2.82
N ILE A 122 13.58 -4.25 -2.81
CA ILE A 122 14.12 -3.69 -4.05
C ILE A 122 15.34 -4.51 -4.43
N PRO A 123 15.36 -5.17 -5.61
CA PRO A 123 16.57 -5.79 -6.11
C PRO A 123 17.64 -4.71 -6.20
N ARG A 124 18.81 -4.95 -5.59
CA ARG A 124 19.96 -4.08 -5.86
C ARG A 124 20.29 -4.33 -7.32
N THR A 125 20.02 -3.36 -8.18
CA THR A 125 20.65 -3.28 -9.49
C THR A 125 22.14 -3.13 -9.20
N SER A 126 22.87 -4.25 -9.14
CA SER A 126 24.30 -4.23 -9.42
C SER A 126 24.39 -3.54 -10.77
N GLY A 127 25.01 -2.35 -10.82
CA GLY A 127 25.07 -1.53 -12.01
C GLY A 127 25.33 -2.43 -13.20
N ARG A 128 24.37 -2.50 -14.14
CA ARG A 128 24.60 -3.23 -15.38
C ARG A 128 25.76 -2.49 -16.01
N ALA A 129 26.96 -3.07 -15.94
CA ALA A 129 28.08 -2.58 -16.70
C ALA A 129 27.56 -2.48 -18.12
N LEU A 130 27.46 -1.26 -18.65
CA LEU A 130 27.19 -1.08 -20.06
C LEU A 130 28.26 -1.91 -20.77
N PRO A 131 27.91 -2.86 -21.66
CA PRO A 131 28.92 -3.50 -22.48
C PRO A 131 29.73 -2.37 -23.12
N PRO A 132 31.08 -2.47 -23.14
CA PRO A 132 31.90 -1.44 -23.76
C PRO A 132 31.36 -1.17 -25.17
N PRO A 133 31.31 0.10 -25.63
CA PRO A 133 30.79 0.42 -26.94
C PRO A 133 31.48 -0.47 -27.97
N LEU A 134 30.69 -1.12 -28.83
CA LEU A 134 31.22 -1.94 -29.91
C LEU A 134 32.17 -1.07 -30.77
N PRO A 135 33.34 -1.59 -31.18
CA PRO A 135 34.21 -0.86 -32.08
C PRO A 135 33.45 -0.50 -33.36
N PRO A 136 33.74 0.67 -33.99
CA PRO A 136 33.10 1.05 -35.24
C PRO A 136 33.29 -0.05 -36.28
N ALA A 137 32.23 -0.40 -36.99
CA ALA A 137 32.29 -1.39 -38.05
C ALA A 137 33.36 -0.98 -39.08
N PRO A 138 34.13 -1.94 -39.65
CA PRO A 138 35.05 -1.62 -40.73
C PRO A 138 34.26 -0.98 -41.87
N GLY A 139 34.74 0.18 -42.34
CA GLY A 139 34.16 0.87 -43.48
C GLY A 139 34.28 0.03 -44.76
N PRO A 140 33.42 0.30 -45.77
CA PRO A 140 33.48 -0.37 -47.06
C PRO A 140 34.79 -0.12 -47.82
#